data_AF-A0A486XH94-F1
#
_entry.id   AF-A0A486XH94-F1
#
_cell.length_a   1.000
_cell.length_b   1.000
_cell.length_c   1.000
_cell.angle_alpha   90.00
_cell.angle_beta   90.00
_cell.angle_gamma   90.00
#
_symmetry.space_group_name_H-M   'P 1'
#
loop_
_entity.id
_entity.type
_entity.pdbx_description
1 polymer ?
#
loop_
_entity_poly.entity_id
_entity_poly.type
_entity_poly.pdbx_seq_one_letter_code
_entity_poly.pdbx_strand_id
1 'polypeptide(L)'
;MNKPSDSADSVALLLSYIKKLALLHTLTDEDLKYYQGFQHLTPFTLSPSHKYDKEIVIEAYQEKFLVINAKIYASDELGLSFLNKKRGAEFQLPAEFKNIEAYIAHLSDNLHILKKHITKREFSVFANELSVNECIGFLEASQKKYNLYFDIGNKSALLFKLALQDYSVAEVISLLWSAFKTALAKIQGRQLTRENAALSVIPNFERLLLTAKEEGWKLTHYWRLKSIPQSKLSKIVFQDVLGLKSDGYNFSNSWLGGLLDSR
;
A
#
# COMPACT_ATOMS: atom_id res chain seq x y z
N MET A 1 12.80 26.70 21.18
CA MET A 1 12.97 25.35 20.59
C MET A 1 12.21 24.38 21.48
N ASN A 2 10.97 24.07 21.12
CA ASN A 2 10.18 23.08 21.85
C ASN A 2 10.62 21.69 21.38
N LYS A 3 11.04 20.84 22.32
CA LYS A 3 11.11 19.39 22.09
C LYS A 3 9.69 18.95 21.65
N PRO A 4 9.54 18.17 20.56
CA PRO A 4 8.25 17.56 20.30
C PRO A 4 7.93 16.63 21.46
N SER A 5 6.79 16.93 22.09
CA SER A 5 6.06 16.08 23.02
C SER A 5 5.74 14.74 22.36
N ASP A 6 5.90 13.67 23.14
CA ASP A 6 5.58 12.26 22.87
C ASP A 6 5.94 11.65 21.51
N SER A 7 6.67 10.53 21.58
CA SER A 7 7.15 9.80 20.40
C SER A 7 6.04 9.32 19.46
N ALA A 8 4.83 9.10 19.99
CA ALA A 8 3.65 8.66 19.23
C ALA A 8 3.12 9.76 18.29
N ASP A 9 3.08 11.02 18.74
CA ASP A 9 2.62 12.16 17.94
C ASP A 9 3.57 12.41 16.76
N SER A 10 4.88 12.22 16.98
CA SER A 10 5.90 12.35 15.94
C SER A 10 5.74 11.29 14.85
N VAL A 11 5.35 10.06 15.20
CA VAL A 11 5.12 9.00 14.20
C VAL A 11 3.82 9.19 13.45
N ALA A 12 2.72 9.53 14.13
CA ALA A 12 1.46 9.85 13.47
C ALA A 12 1.65 10.99 12.44
N LEU A 13 2.41 12.03 12.82
CA LEU A 13 2.75 13.13 11.92
C LEU A 13 3.59 12.66 10.72
N LEU A 14 4.60 11.83 10.96
CA LEU A 14 5.42 11.25 9.88
C LEU A 14 4.58 10.44 8.89
N LEU A 15 3.69 9.57 9.38
CA LEU A 15 2.81 8.76 8.54
C LEU A 15 1.86 9.65 7.72
N SER A 16 1.31 10.71 8.33
CA SER A 16 0.51 11.70 7.62
C SER A 16 1.31 12.37 6.49
N TYR A 17 2.58 12.74 6.74
CA TYR A 17 3.45 13.36 5.72
C TYR A 17 3.76 12.40 4.57
N ILE A 18 4.04 11.13 4.87
CA ILE A 18 4.28 10.09 3.86
C ILE A 18 3.05 9.94 2.95
N LYS A 19 1.85 9.83 3.53
CA LYS A 19 0.60 9.69 2.77
C LYS A 19 0.31 10.93 1.92
N LYS A 20 0.49 12.14 2.49
CA LYS A 20 0.30 13.41 1.79
C LYS A 20 1.25 13.57 0.62
N LEU A 21 2.54 13.27 0.80
CA LEU A 21 3.52 13.25 -0.29
C LEU A 21 3.14 12.26 -1.37
N ALA A 22 2.71 11.05 -1.00
CA ALA A 22 2.28 10.04 -1.97
C ALA A 22 1.08 10.52 -2.79
N LEU A 23 0.07 11.10 -2.14
CA LEU A 23 -1.11 11.66 -2.80
C LEU A 23 -0.75 12.82 -3.74
N LEU A 24 0.05 13.78 -3.28
CA LEU A 24 0.47 14.92 -4.09
C LEU A 24 1.24 14.46 -5.32
N HIS A 25 2.18 13.53 -5.17
CA HIS A 25 2.95 13.01 -6.31
C HIS A 25 2.18 12.14 -7.30
N THR A 26 0.96 11.70 -6.97
CA THR A 26 0.21 10.74 -7.81
C THR A 26 -1.12 11.28 -8.33
N LEU A 27 -1.77 12.17 -7.60
CA LEU A 27 -3.08 12.70 -7.93
C LEU A 27 -3.05 14.16 -8.37
N THR A 28 -1.88 14.77 -8.52
CA THR A 28 -1.73 16.07 -9.21
C THR A 28 -1.33 15.87 -10.67
N ASP A 29 -1.56 16.88 -11.53
CA ASP A 29 -0.97 16.87 -12.86
C ASP A 29 0.54 17.10 -12.82
N GLU A 30 1.17 16.93 -13.98
CA GLU A 30 2.59 17.23 -14.23
C GLU A 30 2.98 18.66 -13.82
N ASP A 31 2.03 19.61 -13.90
CA ASP A 31 2.22 21.00 -13.49
C ASP A 31 2.04 21.24 -11.98
N LEU A 32 1.65 20.22 -11.20
CA LEU A 32 1.35 20.32 -9.76
C LEU A 32 0.27 21.38 -9.43
N LYS A 33 -0.74 21.52 -10.29
CA LYS A 33 -1.79 22.54 -10.14
C LYS A 33 -3.15 21.93 -9.82
N TYR A 34 -3.50 20.82 -10.44
CA TYR A 34 -4.87 20.31 -10.42
C TYR A 34 -4.93 18.83 -10.06
N TYR A 35 -5.91 18.50 -9.22
CA TYR A 35 -6.30 17.13 -8.93
C TYR A 35 -6.70 16.38 -10.21
N GLN A 36 -6.13 15.20 -10.46
CA GLN A 36 -6.39 14.43 -11.67
C GLN A 36 -7.56 13.45 -11.55
N GLY A 37 -8.04 13.16 -10.33
CA GLY A 37 -9.09 12.17 -10.13
C GLY A 37 -8.55 10.75 -9.99
N PHE A 38 -9.11 10.02 -9.04
CA PHE A 38 -8.70 8.67 -8.70
C PHE A 38 -8.96 7.65 -9.82
N GLN A 39 -10.00 7.83 -10.65
CA GLN A 39 -10.31 6.89 -11.74
C GLN A 39 -9.24 6.85 -12.84
N HIS A 40 -8.44 7.92 -12.95
CA HIS A 40 -7.39 8.05 -13.94
C HIS A 40 -6.05 7.50 -13.44
N LEU A 41 -5.97 7.11 -12.17
CA LEU A 41 -4.77 6.54 -11.60
C LEU A 41 -4.52 5.15 -12.20
N THR A 42 -3.32 4.94 -12.73
CA THR A 42 -2.90 3.59 -13.11
C THR A 42 -2.88 2.73 -11.83
N PRO A 43 -3.49 1.53 -11.81
CA PRO A 43 -3.52 0.69 -10.61
C PRO A 43 -2.13 0.51 -10.00
N PHE A 44 -2.08 0.46 -8.67
CA PHE A 44 -0.86 0.24 -7.88
C PHE A 44 0.15 1.41 -7.90
N THR A 45 -0.24 2.58 -8.41
CA THR A 45 0.65 3.76 -8.49
C THR A 45 0.76 4.51 -7.16
N LEU A 46 -0.37 4.73 -6.47
CA LEU A 46 -0.38 5.42 -5.17
C LEU A 46 0.14 4.49 -4.08
N SER A 47 -0.50 3.36 -3.90
CA SER A 47 -0.17 2.34 -2.91
C SER A 47 -0.14 0.93 -3.54
N PRO A 48 0.29 -0.11 -2.80
CA PRO A 48 0.40 -1.46 -3.36
C PRO A 48 -0.93 -2.15 -3.71
N SER A 49 -2.08 -1.64 -3.29
CA SER A 49 -3.40 -2.25 -3.58
C SER A 49 -4.46 -1.20 -3.88
N HIS A 50 -5.45 -1.57 -4.69
CA HIS A 50 -6.56 -0.67 -5.01
C HIS A 50 -7.39 -0.38 -3.75
N LYS A 51 -7.57 -1.38 -2.89
CA LYS A 51 -8.25 -1.18 -1.60
C LYS A 51 -7.56 -0.08 -0.79
N TYR A 52 -6.23 -0.11 -0.70
CA TYR A 52 -5.50 0.83 0.13
C TYR A 52 -5.43 2.23 -0.47
N ASP A 53 -5.42 2.34 -1.81
CA ASP A 53 -5.58 3.62 -2.47
C ASP A 53 -6.88 4.33 -2.03
N LYS A 54 -8.00 3.60 -1.99
CA LYS A 54 -9.29 4.16 -1.53
C LYS A 54 -9.23 4.61 -0.08
N GLU A 55 -8.64 3.80 0.79
CA GLU A 55 -8.51 4.10 2.22
C GLU A 55 -7.72 5.41 2.44
N ILE A 56 -6.57 5.57 1.75
CA ILE A 56 -5.73 6.77 1.85
C ILE A 56 -6.46 8.02 1.32
N VAL A 57 -7.17 7.92 0.20
CA VAL A 57 -7.90 9.06 -0.37
C VAL A 57 -9.08 9.46 0.54
N ILE A 58 -9.80 8.49 1.12
CA ILE A 58 -10.89 8.74 2.08
C ILE A 58 -10.35 9.41 3.34
N GLU A 59 -9.25 8.91 3.89
CA GLU A 59 -8.56 9.50 5.04
C GLU A 59 -8.18 10.97 4.76
N ALA A 60 -7.57 11.25 3.61
CA ALA A 60 -7.22 12.60 3.21
C ALA A 60 -8.44 13.54 3.09
N TYR A 61 -9.58 13.03 2.64
CA TYR A 61 -10.83 13.79 2.63
C TYR A 61 -11.36 14.06 4.04
N GLN A 62 -11.33 13.06 4.92
CA GLN A 62 -11.75 13.20 6.32
C GLN A 62 -10.86 14.18 7.09
N GLU A 63 -9.56 14.19 6.81
CA GLU A 63 -8.59 15.16 7.36
C GLU A 63 -8.69 16.56 6.73
N LYS A 64 -9.63 16.78 5.80
CA LYS A 64 -9.77 18.02 5.02
C LYS A 64 -8.53 18.40 4.23
N PHE A 65 -7.63 17.45 3.97
CA PHE A 65 -6.51 17.66 3.05
C PHE A 65 -6.97 17.63 1.59
N LEU A 66 -7.95 16.79 1.29
CA LEU A 66 -8.74 16.88 0.05
C LEU A 66 -10.11 17.49 0.36
N VAL A 67 -10.54 18.44 -0.46
CA VAL A 67 -11.86 19.07 -0.36
C VAL A 67 -12.57 19.06 -1.70
N ILE A 68 -13.90 19.06 -1.69
CA ILE A 68 -14.70 19.11 -2.91
C ILE A 68 -14.44 20.42 -3.64
N ASN A 69 -14.24 20.36 -4.96
CA ASN A 69 -14.18 21.56 -5.77
C ASN A 69 -15.59 22.12 -6.00
N ALA A 70 -16.01 23.05 -5.14
CA ALA A 70 -17.34 23.67 -5.19
C ALA A 70 -17.63 24.43 -6.50
N LYS A 71 -16.59 24.79 -7.28
CA LYS A 71 -16.77 25.44 -8.59
C LYS A 71 -17.23 24.47 -9.68
N ILE A 72 -16.99 23.18 -9.48
CA ILE A 72 -17.29 22.12 -10.45
C ILE A 72 -18.44 21.25 -9.95
N TYR A 73 -18.59 21.09 -8.64
CA TYR A 73 -19.66 20.31 -8.01
C TYR A 73 -20.45 21.18 -7.02
N ALA A 74 -21.77 21.17 -7.12
CA ALA A 74 -22.61 21.60 -6.01
C ALA A 74 -22.36 20.65 -4.82
N SER A 75 -22.45 21.18 -3.59
CA SER A 75 -22.24 20.44 -2.33
C SER A 75 -23.12 19.19 -2.14
N ASP A 76 -24.09 19.00 -3.03
CA ASP A 76 -25.23 18.11 -2.85
C ASP A 76 -25.08 16.79 -3.67
N GLU A 77 -23.96 16.58 -4.38
CA GLU A 77 -23.62 15.23 -4.87
C GLU A 77 -23.37 14.32 -3.65
N LEU A 78 -24.42 13.62 -3.22
CA LEU A 78 -24.38 12.59 -2.17
C LEU A 78 -23.29 11.55 -2.51
N GLY A 79 -22.12 11.66 -1.86
CA GLY A 79 -21.10 10.61 -1.84
C GLY A 79 -19.68 11.07 -2.18
N LEU A 80 -18.83 10.10 -2.52
CA LEU A 80 -17.40 10.28 -2.79
C LEU A 80 -17.07 10.23 -4.30
N SER A 81 -18.07 10.40 -5.17
CA SER A 81 -17.94 10.36 -6.64
C SER A 81 -16.99 11.43 -7.18
N PHE A 82 -16.94 12.60 -6.55
CA PHE A 82 -16.08 13.71 -6.94
C PHE A 82 -14.59 13.36 -6.90
N LEU A 83 -14.17 12.46 -6.00
CA LEU A 83 -12.79 11.97 -5.92
C LEU A 83 -12.37 11.22 -7.19
N ASN A 84 -13.31 10.65 -7.94
CA ASN A 84 -12.96 9.93 -9.16
C ASN A 84 -12.67 10.88 -10.32
N LYS A 85 -13.16 12.12 -10.30
CA LYS A 85 -13.19 12.99 -11.48
C LYS A 85 -12.03 13.99 -11.47
N LYS A 86 -11.48 14.27 -12.65
CA LYS A 86 -10.48 15.33 -12.83
C LYS A 86 -11.04 16.67 -12.33
N ARG A 87 -10.24 17.39 -11.54
CA ARG A 87 -10.59 18.63 -10.82
C ARG A 87 -11.77 18.51 -9.84
N GLY A 88 -12.29 17.31 -9.58
CA GLY A 88 -13.43 17.14 -8.67
C GLY A 88 -13.09 17.40 -7.20
N ALA A 89 -11.82 17.34 -6.83
CA ALA A 89 -11.30 17.78 -5.55
C ALA A 89 -10.20 18.83 -5.73
N GLU A 90 -9.88 19.52 -4.64
CA GLU A 90 -8.71 20.38 -4.50
C GLU A 90 -7.91 19.97 -3.27
N PHE A 91 -6.59 20.14 -3.33
CA PHE A 91 -5.74 19.97 -2.16
C PHE A 91 -5.80 21.23 -1.31
N GLN A 92 -6.26 21.09 -0.07
CA GLN A 92 -6.26 22.18 0.90
C GLN A 92 -4.88 22.24 1.55
N LEU A 93 -4.11 23.26 1.17
CA LEU A 93 -2.77 23.49 1.72
C LEU A 93 -2.86 24.30 3.02
N PRO A 94 -1.90 24.15 3.95
CA PRO A 94 -1.71 25.09 5.03
C PRO A 94 -1.47 26.52 4.50
N ALA A 95 -1.97 27.52 5.21
CA ALA A 95 -2.07 28.90 4.73
C ALA A 95 -0.71 29.55 4.40
N GLU A 96 0.36 29.04 5.01
CA GLU A 96 1.74 29.47 4.77
C GLU A 96 2.29 29.03 3.40
N PHE A 97 1.66 28.07 2.72
CA PHE A 97 2.11 27.58 1.41
C PHE A 97 1.27 28.15 0.28
N LYS A 98 1.94 28.79 -0.70
CA LYS A 98 1.29 29.41 -1.86
C LYS A 98 0.90 28.42 -2.95
N ASN A 99 1.58 27.28 -3.04
CA ASN A 99 1.39 26.28 -4.08
C ASN A 99 1.81 24.89 -3.60
N ILE A 100 1.43 23.86 -4.37
CA ILE A 100 1.69 22.46 -4.06
C ILE A 100 3.20 22.16 -4.04
N GLU A 101 3.96 22.74 -4.97
CA GLU A 101 5.42 22.54 -5.06
C GLU A 101 6.14 22.93 -3.76
N ALA A 102 5.86 24.12 -3.23
CA ALA A 102 6.41 24.60 -1.97
C ALA A 102 6.02 23.68 -0.80
N TYR A 103 4.79 23.15 -0.81
CA TYR A 103 4.35 22.22 0.23
C TYR A 103 5.03 20.85 0.11
N ILE A 104 5.23 20.32 -1.09
CA ILE A 104 6.00 19.08 -1.31
C ILE A 104 7.44 19.24 -0.79
N ALA A 105 8.09 20.36 -1.09
CA ALA A 105 9.44 20.64 -0.58
C ALA A 105 9.46 20.64 0.95
N HIS A 106 8.52 21.35 1.57
CA HIS A 106 8.38 21.37 3.02
C HIS A 106 8.15 19.98 3.63
N LEU A 107 7.23 19.19 3.07
CA LEU A 107 6.96 17.83 3.56
C LEU A 107 8.22 16.94 3.44
N SER A 108 8.97 17.08 2.34
CA SER A 108 10.20 16.32 2.09
C SER A 108 11.30 16.67 3.10
N ASP A 109 11.48 17.96 3.38
CA ASP A 109 12.46 18.44 4.37
C ASP A 109 12.11 17.95 5.78
N ASN A 110 10.83 18.05 6.17
CA ASN A 110 10.41 17.57 7.47
C ASN A 110 10.47 16.05 7.59
N LEU A 111 10.22 15.30 6.52
CA LEU A 111 10.40 13.86 6.50
C LEU A 111 11.86 13.48 6.79
N HIS A 112 12.84 14.27 6.30
CA HIS A 112 14.25 14.08 6.61
C HIS A 112 14.59 14.34 8.09
N ILE A 113 13.86 15.23 8.75
CA ILE A 113 14.04 15.52 10.19
C ILE A 113 13.36 14.43 11.02
N LEU A 114 12.07 14.18 10.77
CA LEU A 114 11.23 13.26 11.53
C LEU A 114 11.72 11.81 11.43
N LYS A 115 12.35 11.40 10.32
CA LYS A 115 12.88 10.04 10.21
C LYS A 115 13.94 9.69 11.26
N LYS A 116 14.62 10.69 11.83
CA LYS A 116 15.59 10.50 12.94
C LYS A 116 14.92 10.13 14.26
N HIS A 117 13.60 10.34 14.36
CA HIS A 117 12.80 10.11 15.57
C HIS A 117 11.86 8.92 15.43
N ILE A 118 12.02 8.11 14.38
CA ILE A 118 11.19 6.92 14.15
C ILE A 118 11.35 5.94 15.32
N THR A 119 10.23 5.66 16.00
CA THR A 119 10.20 4.55 16.94
C THR A 119 10.10 3.23 16.17
N LYS A 120 10.86 2.24 16.64
CA LYS A 120 10.98 0.92 16.01
C LYS A 120 9.62 0.21 15.84
N ARG A 121 8.71 0.41 16.79
CA ARG A 121 7.43 -0.31 16.86
C ARG A 121 6.37 0.25 15.92
N GLU A 122 6.20 1.57 15.86
CA GLU A 122 5.10 2.15 15.08
C GLU A 122 5.41 2.13 13.58
N PHE A 123 6.69 2.32 13.21
CA PHE A 123 7.08 2.23 11.82
C PHE A 123 7.08 0.78 11.29
N SER A 124 7.40 -0.21 12.12
CA SER A 124 7.27 -1.62 11.72
C SER A 124 5.81 -2.02 11.53
N VAL A 125 4.87 -1.47 12.30
CA VAL A 125 3.43 -1.66 12.06
C VAL A 125 3.04 -1.15 10.67
N PHE A 126 3.47 0.07 10.31
CA PHE A 126 3.17 0.64 9.00
C PHE A 126 3.86 -0.09 7.84
N ALA A 127 5.13 -0.47 8.00
CA ALA A 127 5.85 -1.25 6.99
C ALA A 127 5.21 -2.63 6.77
N ASN A 128 4.69 -3.26 7.83
CA ASN A 128 3.95 -4.51 7.72
C ASN A 128 2.60 -4.31 7.02
N GLU A 129 1.89 -3.21 7.30
CA GLU A 129 0.66 -2.84 6.59
C GLU A 129 0.90 -2.69 5.07
N LEU A 130 2.00 -2.05 4.66
CA LEU A 130 2.40 -1.98 3.26
C LEU A 130 2.69 -3.36 2.67
N SER A 131 3.42 -4.19 3.41
CA SER A 131 3.78 -5.55 2.99
C SER A 131 2.54 -6.43 2.79
N VAL A 132 1.54 -6.31 3.66
CA VAL A 132 0.24 -6.98 3.50
C VAL A 132 -0.46 -6.47 2.24
N ASN A 133 -0.43 -5.17 2.00
CA ASN A 133 -1.04 -4.59 0.81
C ASN A 133 -0.32 -4.99 -0.49
N GLU A 134 0.98 -5.25 -0.47
CA GLU A 134 1.69 -5.84 -1.62
C GLU A 134 1.15 -7.25 -1.94
N CYS A 135 0.89 -8.08 -0.93
CA CYS A 135 0.24 -9.38 -1.12
C CYS A 135 -1.20 -9.23 -1.66
N ILE A 136 -1.97 -8.27 -1.14
CA ILE A 136 -3.32 -7.99 -1.64
C ILE A 136 -3.29 -7.53 -3.10
N GLY A 137 -2.39 -6.60 -3.45
CA GLY A 137 -2.21 -6.12 -4.81
C GLY A 137 -1.85 -7.25 -5.78
N PHE A 138 -0.99 -8.17 -5.35
CA PHE A 138 -0.69 -9.38 -6.13
C PHE A 138 -1.95 -10.21 -6.40
N LEU A 139 -2.80 -10.42 -5.39
CA LEU A 139 -4.06 -11.12 -5.58
C LEU A 139 -4.99 -10.36 -6.54
N GLU A 140 -5.24 -9.06 -6.32
CA GLU A 140 -6.09 -8.23 -7.19
C GLU A 140 -5.65 -8.30 -8.66
N ALA A 141 -4.35 -8.15 -8.92
CA ALA A 141 -3.80 -8.26 -10.28
C ALA A 141 -3.96 -9.67 -10.86
N SER A 142 -3.76 -10.71 -10.04
CA SER A 142 -3.90 -12.11 -10.47
C SER A 142 -5.34 -12.48 -10.76
N GLN A 143 -6.30 -12.03 -9.93
CA GLN A 143 -7.74 -12.20 -10.16
C GLN A 143 -8.14 -11.62 -11.51
N LYS A 144 -7.72 -10.38 -11.79
CA LYS A 144 -7.97 -9.71 -13.08
C LYS A 144 -7.31 -10.45 -14.25
N LYS A 145 -6.06 -10.88 -14.09
CA LYS A 145 -5.30 -11.55 -15.16
C LYS A 145 -5.90 -12.91 -15.54
N TYR A 146 -6.39 -13.68 -14.56
CA TYR A 146 -6.87 -15.05 -14.79
C TYR A 146 -8.40 -15.19 -14.76
N ASN A 147 -9.12 -14.09 -14.56
CA ASN A 147 -10.58 -14.06 -14.42
C ASN A 147 -11.06 -15.01 -13.30
N LEU A 148 -10.45 -14.88 -12.12
CA LEU A 148 -10.74 -15.65 -10.91
C LEU A 148 -11.04 -14.71 -9.75
N TYR A 149 -12.25 -14.18 -9.69
CA TYR A 149 -12.64 -13.20 -8.67
C TYR A 149 -13.12 -13.90 -7.39
N PHE A 150 -12.62 -13.42 -6.25
CA PHE A 150 -13.03 -13.82 -4.91
C PHE A 150 -12.81 -12.66 -3.94
N ASP A 151 -13.46 -12.69 -2.78
CA ASP A 151 -13.33 -11.60 -1.82
C ASP A 151 -12.02 -11.72 -1.01
N ILE A 152 -11.22 -10.65 -1.02
CA ILE A 152 -10.02 -10.52 -0.18
C ILE A 152 -10.42 -9.77 1.09
N GLY A 153 -10.90 -10.52 2.07
CA GLY A 153 -11.39 -9.99 3.34
C GLY A 153 -10.32 -9.81 4.42
N ASN A 154 -10.76 -9.33 5.59
CA ASN A 154 -9.90 -9.16 6.76
C ASN A 154 -9.22 -10.46 7.22
N LYS A 155 -9.87 -11.62 7.01
CA LYS A 155 -9.28 -12.93 7.31
C LYS A 155 -8.03 -13.20 6.47
N SER A 156 -8.09 -12.92 5.17
CA SER A 156 -6.93 -13.05 4.27
C SER A 156 -5.81 -12.10 4.67
N ALA A 157 -6.14 -10.86 5.01
CA ALA A 157 -5.15 -9.87 5.47
C ALA A 157 -4.45 -10.32 6.78
N LEU A 158 -5.18 -10.91 7.73
CA LEU A 158 -4.60 -11.48 8.95
C LEU A 158 -3.66 -12.65 8.63
N LEU A 159 -4.05 -13.53 7.71
CA LEU A 159 -3.19 -14.63 7.29
C LEU A 159 -1.88 -14.12 6.63
N PHE A 160 -1.94 -13.06 5.82
CA PHE A 160 -0.72 -12.44 5.27
C PHE A 160 0.14 -11.81 6.36
N LYS A 161 -0.46 -11.13 7.35
CA LYS A 161 0.28 -10.61 8.51
C LYS A 161 1.06 -11.72 9.23
N LEU A 162 0.43 -12.88 9.43
CA LEU A 162 1.06 -14.05 10.07
C LEU A 162 2.15 -14.69 9.20
N ALA A 163 2.01 -14.67 7.88
CA ALA A 163 3.03 -15.16 6.96
C ALA A 163 4.26 -14.23 6.96
N LEU A 164 4.03 -12.92 6.95
CA LEU A 164 5.07 -11.89 6.87
C LEU A 164 5.90 -11.73 8.15
N GLN A 165 5.50 -12.39 9.26
CA GLN A 165 6.33 -12.50 10.45
C GLN A 165 7.61 -13.30 10.18
N ASP A 166 7.50 -14.36 9.38
CA ASP A 166 8.57 -15.32 9.13
C ASP A 166 9.18 -15.20 7.74
N TYR A 167 8.40 -14.70 6.78
CA TYR A 167 8.75 -14.67 5.35
C TYR A 167 8.73 -13.24 4.79
N SER A 168 9.51 -13.00 3.74
CA SER A 168 9.44 -11.76 2.95
C SER A 168 8.20 -11.72 2.05
N VAL A 169 7.85 -10.53 1.55
CA VAL A 169 6.74 -10.37 0.59
C VAL A 169 6.95 -11.24 -0.66
N ALA A 170 8.18 -11.29 -1.19
CA ALA A 170 8.54 -12.12 -2.34
C ALA A 170 8.28 -13.62 -2.10
N GLU A 171 8.57 -14.12 -0.91
CA GLU A 171 8.36 -15.51 -0.53
C GLU A 171 6.88 -15.83 -0.30
N VAL A 172 6.15 -14.93 0.39
CA VAL A 172 4.69 -15.06 0.55
C VAL A 172 3.99 -15.08 -0.80
N ILE A 173 4.40 -14.23 -1.74
CA ILE A 173 3.86 -14.20 -3.10
C ILE A 173 4.21 -15.48 -3.87
N SER A 174 5.36 -16.10 -3.63
CA SER A 174 5.69 -17.41 -4.21
C SER A 174 4.68 -18.49 -3.80
N LEU A 175 4.26 -18.50 -2.53
CA LEU A 175 3.22 -19.39 -2.03
C LEU A 175 1.85 -19.04 -2.62
N LEU A 176 1.47 -17.76 -2.66
CA LEU A 176 0.21 -17.33 -3.27
C LEU A 176 0.14 -17.70 -4.75
N TRP A 177 1.23 -17.53 -5.49
CA TRP A 177 1.32 -17.95 -6.88
C TRP A 177 1.15 -19.47 -7.04
N SER A 178 1.74 -20.25 -6.13
CA SER A 178 1.58 -21.71 -6.12
C SER A 178 0.14 -22.14 -5.82
N ALA A 179 -0.56 -21.43 -4.93
CA ALA A 179 -1.98 -21.62 -4.70
C ALA A 179 -2.83 -21.30 -5.95
N PHE A 180 -2.52 -20.20 -6.64
CA PHE A 180 -3.18 -19.85 -7.92
C PHE A 180 -2.97 -20.90 -9.00
N LYS A 181 -1.72 -21.36 -9.20
CA LYS A 181 -1.41 -22.43 -10.17
C LYS A 181 -2.22 -23.69 -9.89
N THR A 182 -2.36 -24.05 -8.62
CA THR A 182 -3.17 -25.21 -8.21
C THR A 182 -4.64 -25.03 -8.58
N ALA A 183 -5.22 -23.86 -8.31
CA ALA A 183 -6.59 -23.55 -8.71
C ALA A 183 -6.77 -23.60 -10.23
N LEU A 184 -5.85 -23.02 -10.99
CA LEU A 184 -5.85 -23.02 -12.46
C LEU A 184 -5.75 -24.44 -13.04
N ALA A 185 -4.90 -25.29 -12.47
CA ALA A 185 -4.76 -26.68 -12.89
C ALA A 185 -6.06 -27.47 -12.69
N LYS A 186 -6.78 -27.25 -11.58
CA LYS A 186 -8.09 -27.90 -11.32
C LYS A 186 -9.16 -27.47 -12.32
N ILE A 187 -9.14 -26.23 -12.79
CA ILE A 187 -10.03 -25.75 -13.86
C ILE A 187 -9.69 -26.46 -15.18
N GLN A 188 -8.41 -26.50 -15.56
CA GLN A 188 -7.97 -27.15 -16.79
C GLN A 188 -8.30 -28.65 -16.82
N GLY A 189 -8.14 -29.32 -15.67
CA GLY A 189 -8.52 -30.72 -15.47
C GLY A 189 -10.03 -30.96 -15.33
N ARG A 190 -10.87 -29.92 -15.49
CA ARG A 190 -12.34 -29.98 -15.33
C ARG A 190 -12.81 -30.52 -13.96
N GLN A 191 -11.97 -30.37 -12.94
CA GLN A 191 -12.27 -30.81 -11.57
C GLN A 191 -13.08 -29.78 -10.80
N LEU A 192 -12.89 -28.49 -11.08
CA LEU A 192 -13.60 -27.39 -10.45
C LEU A 192 -14.09 -26.39 -11.49
N THR A 193 -15.22 -25.74 -11.21
CA THR A 193 -15.63 -24.52 -11.92
C THR A 193 -14.69 -23.36 -11.57
N ARG A 194 -14.76 -22.25 -12.31
CA ARG A 194 -13.93 -21.07 -12.02
C ARG A 194 -14.24 -20.48 -10.65
N GLU A 195 -15.51 -20.46 -10.26
CA GLU A 195 -15.99 -19.96 -8.99
C GLU A 195 -15.44 -20.80 -7.83
N ASN A 196 -15.58 -22.13 -7.92
CA ASN A 196 -15.08 -23.05 -6.90
C ASN A 196 -13.54 -23.04 -6.82
N ALA A 197 -12.86 -22.89 -7.96
CA ALA A 197 -11.41 -22.78 -8.00
C ALA A 197 -10.93 -21.47 -7.36
N ALA A 198 -11.60 -20.34 -7.62
CA ALA A 198 -11.31 -19.04 -7.01
C ALA A 198 -11.42 -19.10 -5.48
N LEU A 199 -12.47 -19.72 -4.96
CA LEU A 199 -12.66 -19.92 -3.51
C LEU A 199 -11.61 -20.84 -2.87
N SER A 200 -10.92 -21.66 -3.66
CA SER A 200 -9.87 -22.55 -3.17
C SER A 200 -8.50 -21.87 -3.01
N VAL A 201 -8.29 -20.67 -3.56
CA VAL A 201 -6.96 -20.02 -3.58
C VAL A 201 -6.45 -19.74 -2.16
N ILE A 202 -7.24 -19.08 -1.31
CA ILE A 202 -6.81 -18.73 0.05
C ILE A 202 -6.63 -19.99 0.93
N PRO A 203 -7.56 -20.97 0.96
CA PRO A 203 -7.34 -22.21 1.69
C PRO A 203 -6.10 -23.00 1.25
N ASN A 204 -5.82 -23.04 -0.06
CA ASN A 204 -4.60 -23.70 -0.55
C ASN A 204 -3.34 -22.97 -0.10
N PHE A 205 -3.35 -21.63 -0.11
CA PHE A 205 -2.25 -20.83 0.40
C PHE A 205 -2.02 -21.07 1.90
N GLU A 206 -3.08 -21.08 2.72
CA GLU A 206 -3.00 -21.36 4.15
C GLU A 206 -2.36 -22.73 4.42
N ARG A 207 -2.80 -23.78 3.71
CA ARG A 207 -2.19 -25.10 3.81
C ARG A 207 -0.71 -25.09 3.44
N LEU A 208 -0.34 -24.44 2.34
CA LEU A 208 1.06 -24.32 1.91
C LEU A 208 1.91 -23.58 2.94
N LEU A 209 1.37 -22.53 3.55
CA LEU A 209 2.04 -21.77 4.61
C LEU A 209 2.29 -22.64 5.84
N LEU A 210 1.29 -23.40 6.29
CA LEU A 210 1.41 -24.31 7.43
C LEU A 210 2.47 -25.37 7.18
N THR A 211 2.41 -26.06 6.04
CA THR A 211 3.42 -27.06 5.65
C THR A 211 4.82 -26.46 5.57
N ALA A 212 4.96 -25.27 4.97
CA ALA A 212 6.25 -24.59 4.90
C ALA A 212 6.82 -24.27 6.29
N LYS A 213 5.98 -23.89 7.26
CA LYS A 213 6.40 -23.66 8.65
C LYS A 213 6.76 -24.96 9.37
N GLU A 214 5.93 -25.99 9.26
CA GLU A 214 6.14 -27.28 9.93
C GLU A 214 7.40 -28.01 9.43
N GLU A 215 7.65 -27.97 8.12
CA GLU A 215 8.77 -28.66 7.50
C GLU A 215 10.02 -27.77 7.33
N GLY A 216 9.95 -26.49 7.72
CA GLY A 216 11.07 -25.55 7.63
C GLY A 216 11.51 -25.26 6.19
N TRP A 217 10.56 -25.10 5.27
CA TRP A 217 10.87 -24.87 3.85
C TRP A 217 11.65 -23.57 3.64
N LYS A 218 12.72 -23.65 2.84
CA LYS A 218 13.38 -22.46 2.29
C LYS A 218 12.63 -22.00 1.04
N LEU A 219 11.81 -20.96 1.20
CA LEU A 219 10.97 -20.46 0.12
C LEU A 219 11.78 -19.72 -0.95
N THR A 220 11.37 -19.90 -2.20
CA THR A 220 11.93 -19.12 -3.32
C THR A 220 11.32 -17.73 -3.35
N HIS A 221 12.12 -16.75 -3.73
CA HIS A 221 11.63 -15.38 -3.93
C HIS A 221 10.90 -15.28 -5.27
N TYR A 222 9.66 -14.78 -5.25
CA TYR A 222 8.93 -14.45 -6.45
C TYR A 222 9.33 -13.06 -6.94
N TRP A 223 9.49 -12.87 -8.25
CA TRP A 223 9.79 -11.55 -8.80
C TRP A 223 8.56 -10.66 -8.84
N ARG A 224 8.72 -9.37 -8.54
CA ARG A 224 7.63 -8.39 -8.65
C ARG A 224 7.04 -8.41 -10.06
N LEU A 225 5.72 -8.49 -10.15
CA LEU A 225 5.02 -8.46 -11.43
C LEU A 225 5.21 -7.10 -12.10
N LYS A 226 5.51 -7.08 -13.40
CA LYS A 226 5.61 -5.82 -14.17
C LYS A 226 4.33 -4.98 -14.13
N SER A 227 3.19 -5.64 -13.95
CA SER A 227 1.88 -4.99 -13.81
C SER A 227 1.63 -4.37 -12.43
N ILE A 228 2.49 -4.63 -11.45
CA ILE A 228 2.41 -4.11 -10.08
C ILE A 228 3.77 -3.50 -9.73
N PRO A 229 4.11 -2.34 -10.33
CA PRO A 229 5.35 -1.66 -10.00
C PRO A 229 5.37 -1.25 -8.52
N GLN A 230 6.55 -0.86 -8.04
CA GLN A 230 6.66 -0.27 -6.71
C GLN A 230 5.79 1.00 -6.65
N SER A 231 4.86 1.03 -5.70
CA SER A 231 3.98 2.19 -5.50
C SER A 231 4.75 3.42 -5.00
N LYS A 232 4.19 4.61 -5.19
CA LYS A 232 4.77 5.86 -4.66
C LYS A 232 4.90 5.81 -3.15
N LEU A 233 3.90 5.25 -2.46
CA LEU A 233 3.92 5.08 -1.01
C LEU A 233 5.07 4.16 -0.56
N SER A 234 5.21 2.99 -1.19
CA SER A 234 6.34 2.08 -0.92
C SER A 234 7.68 2.76 -1.20
N LYS A 235 7.76 3.56 -2.27
CA LYS A 235 8.98 4.30 -2.62
C LYS A 235 9.41 5.26 -1.51
N ILE A 236 8.49 6.12 -1.06
CA ILE A 236 8.77 7.09 0.00
C ILE A 236 9.22 6.37 1.28
N VAL A 237 8.56 5.28 1.63
CA VAL A 237 8.84 4.54 2.87
C VAL A 237 10.20 3.84 2.83
N PHE A 238 10.48 3.05 1.80
CA PHE A 238 11.70 2.25 1.78
C PHE A 238 12.91 3.06 1.33
N GLN A 239 12.75 4.03 0.44
CA GLN A 239 13.86 4.80 -0.12
C GLN A 239 14.09 6.12 0.62
N ASP A 240 13.06 6.94 0.81
CA ASP A 240 13.24 8.29 1.36
C ASP A 240 13.35 8.27 2.89
N VAL A 241 12.49 7.46 3.54
CA VAL A 241 12.47 7.31 5.00
C VAL A 241 13.55 6.32 5.45
N LEU A 242 13.52 5.07 4.97
CA LEU A 242 14.49 4.06 5.39
C LEU A 242 15.85 4.15 4.69
N GLY A 243 16.01 4.93 3.62
CA GLY A 243 17.30 5.04 2.94
C GLY A 243 17.78 3.75 2.28
N LEU A 244 16.87 2.82 1.97
CA LEU A 244 17.21 1.56 1.33
C LEU A 244 17.28 1.74 -0.18
N LYS A 245 18.20 1.03 -0.83
CA LYS A 245 18.25 0.92 -2.30
C LYS A 245 17.25 -0.11 -2.86
N SER A 246 16.40 -0.65 -1.99
CA SER A 246 15.46 -1.74 -2.28
C SER A 246 14.02 -1.24 -2.13
N ASP A 247 13.07 -1.97 -2.70
CA ASP A 247 11.65 -1.64 -2.76
C ASP A 247 10.82 -2.20 -1.60
N GLY A 248 11.48 -2.85 -0.63
CA GLY A 248 10.80 -3.48 0.51
C GLY A 248 10.45 -4.95 0.30
N TYR A 249 10.50 -5.44 -0.95
CA TYR A 249 9.83 -6.67 -1.36
C TYR A 249 10.54 -7.95 -0.91
N ASN A 250 11.85 -7.87 -0.69
CA ASN A 250 12.70 -9.00 -0.30
C ASN A 250 13.07 -8.98 1.19
N PHE A 251 12.42 -8.16 2.01
CA PHE A 251 12.67 -8.10 3.45
C PHE A 251 11.54 -8.77 4.21
N SER A 252 11.88 -9.50 5.26
CA SER A 252 10.93 -9.98 6.27
C SER A 252 10.70 -8.90 7.34
N ASN A 253 9.62 -9.01 8.10
CA ASN A 253 9.40 -8.13 9.24
C ASN A 253 10.46 -8.32 10.33
N SER A 254 11.00 -9.53 10.50
CA SER A 254 12.11 -9.80 11.42
C SER A 254 13.37 -9.03 11.02
N TRP A 255 13.66 -8.95 9.72
CA TRP A 255 14.78 -8.15 9.20
C TRP A 255 14.54 -6.65 9.41
N LEU A 256 13.33 -6.16 9.13
CA LEU A 256 12.98 -4.76 9.35
C LEU A 256 13.14 -4.38 10.82
N GLY A 257 12.74 -5.26 11.75
CA GLY A 257 13.01 -5.11 13.18
C GLY A 257 14.50 -4.96 13.47
N GLY A 258 15.33 -5.88 12.97
CA GLY A 258 16.78 -5.82 13.14
C GLY A 258 17.47 -4.60 12.51
N LEU A 259 16.99 -4.14 11.34
CA LEU A 259 17.51 -2.92 10.70
C LEU A 259 17.23 -1.70 11.59
N LEU A 260 16.00 -1.58 12.09
CA LEU A 260 15.61 -0.51 13.00
C LEU A 260 16.33 -0.61 14.34
N ASP A 261 16.82 -1.81 14.73
CA ASP A 261 17.65 -1.99 15.92
C ASP A 261 19.09 -1.49 15.77
N SER A 262 19.61 -1.47 14.54
CA SER A 262 21.00 -1.11 14.23
C SER A 262 21.27 0.38 13.99
N ARG A 263 20.22 1.21 13.97
CA ARG A 263 20.27 2.66 13.71
C ARG A 263 19.89 3.46 14.95
#